data_AF-A0A1Y4G6S0-F1
#
_entry.id   AF-A0A1Y4G6S0-F1
#
_cell.length_a   1.000
_cell.length_b   1.000
_cell.length_c   1.000
_cell.angle_alpha   90.00
_cell.angle_beta   90.00
_cell.angle_gamma   90.00
#
_symmetry.space_group_name_H-M   'P 1'
#
loop_
_entity.id
_entity.type
_entity.pdbx_description
1 polymer ?
#
loop_
_entity_poly.entity_id
_entity_poly.type
_entity_poly.pdbx_seq_one_letter_code
_entity_poly.pdbx_strand_id
1 'polypeptide(L)'
;MLAIQEITLTWGKDERGGRNAATRARFLRSYAEAPVPAHYAAAVFRRAFFQDSDELSDAARRLRVRGALDGETLEKRIRRMKKLHVSLYASLDDIKATGLSVERFGDSYSVCFFWDESRCGMPVRRGSNKDYNNRESPLCGKDVLNERAFILSAEQYGRIVWNERLRDADTGGWFYRLHIYNLFHAPRTFAGSEFVSRKPDFLYEQLAHLN
;
A
#
# COMPACT_ATOMS: atom_id res chain seq x y z
N MET A 1 -8.32 6.00 -16.39
CA MET A 1 -8.25 5.03 -15.27
C MET A 1 -7.10 5.40 -14.35
N LEU A 2 -7.19 5.05 -13.06
CA LEU A 2 -6.10 5.12 -12.11
C LEU A 2 -5.53 3.72 -11.83
N ALA A 3 -4.26 3.49 -12.13
CA ALA A 3 -3.57 2.26 -11.73
C ALA A 3 -2.89 2.49 -10.37
N ILE A 4 -3.09 1.57 -9.42
CA ILE A 4 -2.51 1.62 -8.08
C ILE A 4 -1.78 0.31 -7.83
N GLN A 5 -0.51 0.36 -7.44
CA GLN A 5 0.22 -0.79 -6.91
C GLN A 5 0.44 -0.56 -5.41
N GLU A 6 -0.21 -1.39 -4.61
CA GLU A 6 -0.09 -1.47 -3.15
C GLU A 6 0.91 -2.58 -2.80
N ILE A 7 2.06 -2.18 -2.25
CA ILE A 7 3.10 -3.09 -1.78
C ILE A 7 3.20 -2.96 -0.27
N THR A 8 3.14 -4.09 0.42
CA THR A 8 3.40 -4.18 1.86
C THR A 8 4.62 -5.05 2.13
N LEU A 9 5.46 -4.62 3.07
CA LEU A 9 6.53 -5.43 3.63
C LEU A 9 6.35 -5.52 5.14
N THR A 10 6.22 -6.73 5.68
CA THR A 10 5.97 -6.98 7.10
C THR A 10 7.16 -7.69 7.75
N TRP A 11 7.55 -7.29 8.97
CA TRP A 11 8.63 -7.93 9.74
C TRP A 11 8.34 -7.92 11.25
N GLY A 12 8.94 -8.85 11.99
CA GLY A 12 8.76 -8.99 13.43
C GLY A 12 9.56 -7.98 14.27
N LYS A 13 9.25 -7.91 15.57
CA LYS A 13 9.96 -7.04 16.52
C LYS A 13 11.48 -7.25 16.48
N ASP A 14 11.88 -8.51 16.46
CA ASP A 14 13.28 -8.95 16.57
C ASP A 14 14.10 -8.61 15.31
N GLU A 15 13.42 -8.23 14.22
CA GLU A 15 14.02 -7.93 12.93
C GLU A 15 14.20 -6.42 12.68
N ARG A 16 13.96 -5.57 13.70
CA ARG A 16 13.97 -4.12 13.53
C ARG A 16 15.34 -3.55 13.15
N GLY A 17 16.43 -4.07 13.72
CA GLY A 17 17.74 -3.42 13.67
C GLY A 17 18.80 -4.10 12.80
N GLY A 18 19.97 -3.47 12.73
CA GLY A 18 21.21 -4.06 12.22
C GLY A 18 21.10 -4.57 10.78
N ARG A 19 21.56 -5.80 10.55
CA ARG A 19 21.59 -6.44 9.22
C ARG A 19 20.22 -6.49 8.55
N ASN A 20 19.16 -6.68 9.34
CA ASN A 20 17.79 -6.75 8.84
C ASN A 20 17.30 -5.41 8.26
N ALA A 21 17.77 -4.28 8.81
CA ALA A 21 17.50 -2.96 8.23
C ALA A 21 18.19 -2.76 6.87
N ALA A 22 19.40 -3.29 6.70
CA ALA A 22 20.11 -3.23 5.42
C ALA A 22 19.41 -4.05 4.33
N THR A 23 18.83 -5.22 4.68
CA THR A 23 17.97 -5.99 3.77
C THR A 23 16.78 -5.15 3.28
N ARG A 24 16.09 -4.45 4.19
CA ARG A 24 14.95 -3.57 3.81
C ARG A 24 15.35 -2.37 2.97
N ALA A 25 16.56 -1.83 3.19
CA ALA A 25 17.05 -0.73 2.36
C ALA A 25 17.20 -1.11 0.87
N ARG A 26 17.35 -2.42 0.58
CA ARG A 26 17.43 -2.98 -0.78
C ARG A 26 16.08 -3.45 -1.32
N PHE A 27 15.01 -3.33 -0.55
CA PHE A 27 13.68 -3.78 -0.97
C PHE A 27 13.17 -2.96 -2.15
N LEU A 28 12.69 -3.65 -3.18
CA LEU A 28 12.14 -3.02 -4.36
C LEU A 28 10.83 -2.30 -4.01
N ARG A 29 10.75 -1.04 -4.44
CA ARG A 29 9.59 -0.17 -4.18
C ARG A 29 8.57 -0.17 -5.31
N SER A 30 8.83 -0.89 -6.41
CA SER A 30 7.90 -1.08 -7.53
C SER A 30 8.18 -2.37 -8.28
N TYR A 31 7.14 -2.88 -8.94
CA TYR A 31 7.19 -4.09 -9.78
C TYR A 31 6.42 -3.86 -11.08
N ALA A 32 6.77 -4.58 -12.13
CA ALA A 32 5.95 -4.62 -13.33
C ALA A 32 4.64 -5.37 -13.04
N GLU A 33 3.57 -4.93 -13.68
CA GLU A 33 2.22 -5.49 -13.55
C GLU A 33 1.66 -5.95 -14.89
N ALA A 34 0.52 -6.64 -14.84
CA ALA A 34 -0.21 -7.01 -16.05
C ALA A 34 -0.91 -5.77 -16.65
N PRO A 35 -1.02 -5.69 -17.99
CA PRO A 35 -1.71 -4.58 -18.63
C PRO A 35 -3.21 -4.60 -18.31
N VAL A 36 -3.81 -3.42 -18.17
CA VAL A 36 -5.24 -3.25 -17.88
C VAL A 36 -5.84 -2.18 -18.80
N PRO A 37 -6.91 -2.50 -19.56
CA PRO A 37 -7.63 -1.51 -20.36
C PRO A 37 -8.29 -0.42 -19.51
N ALA A 38 -8.34 0.80 -20.02
CA ALA A 38 -8.88 1.97 -19.29
C ALA A 38 -10.43 2.02 -19.16
N HIS A 39 -11.10 0.87 -19.16
CA HIS A 39 -12.57 0.80 -18.99
C HIS A 39 -13.02 0.94 -17.53
N TYR A 40 -12.11 0.72 -16.58
CA TYR A 40 -12.38 0.83 -15.15
C TYR A 40 -12.00 2.21 -14.63
N ALA A 41 -12.62 2.64 -13.52
CA ALA A 41 -12.17 3.83 -12.81
C ALA A 41 -10.77 3.60 -12.23
N ALA A 42 -10.54 2.44 -11.62
CA ALA A 42 -9.25 2.06 -11.08
C ALA A 42 -8.93 0.56 -11.17
N ALA A 43 -7.62 0.26 -11.17
CA ALA A 43 -7.07 -1.08 -11.00
C ALA A 43 -6.09 -1.07 -9.84
N VAL A 44 -6.26 -1.96 -8.85
CA VAL A 44 -5.38 -2.06 -7.67
C VAL A 44 -4.67 -3.40 -7.66
N PHE A 45 -3.35 -3.38 -7.75
CA PHE A 45 -2.46 -4.53 -7.67
C PHE A 45 -1.89 -4.64 -6.25
N ARG A 46 -2.07 -5.79 -5.60
CA ARG A 46 -1.66 -5.99 -4.20
C ARG A 46 -0.55 -7.02 -4.07
N ARG A 47 0.58 -6.57 -3.51
CA ARG A 47 1.74 -7.41 -3.22
C ARG A 47 2.05 -7.37 -1.74
N ALA A 48 2.02 -8.53 -1.11
CA ALA A 48 2.39 -8.69 0.29
C ALA A 48 3.70 -9.47 0.39
N PHE A 49 4.68 -8.84 1.03
CA PHE A 49 5.99 -9.40 1.32
C PHE A 49 6.22 -9.47 2.81
N PHE A 50 7.09 -10.38 3.18
CA PHE A 50 7.51 -10.61 4.54
C PHE A 50 9.03 -10.74 4.58
N GLN A 51 9.60 -10.17 5.63
CA GLN A 51 10.96 -10.44 6.00
C GLN A 51 10.96 -11.49 7.11
N ASP A 52 11.83 -12.48 6.95
CA ASP A 52 12.20 -13.40 8.01
C ASP A 52 13.74 -13.39 8.06
N SER A 53 14.31 -12.80 9.12
CA SER A 53 15.75 -12.48 9.21
C SER A 53 16.26 -11.64 8.02
N ASP A 54 17.21 -12.14 7.23
CA ASP A 54 17.78 -11.47 6.06
C ASP A 54 17.12 -11.88 4.73
N GLU A 55 16.11 -12.75 4.78
CA GLU A 55 15.36 -13.16 3.59
C GLU A 55 14.06 -12.38 3.42
N LEU A 56 13.75 -12.07 2.16
CA LEU A 56 12.46 -11.51 1.75
C LEU A 56 11.68 -12.55 0.95
N SER A 57 10.42 -12.74 1.30
CA SER A 57 9.54 -13.68 0.63
C SER A 57 8.18 -13.04 0.34
N ASP A 58 7.55 -13.45 -0.76
CA ASP A 58 6.14 -13.12 -0.98
C ASP A 58 5.24 -14.01 -0.12
N ALA A 59 3.97 -13.64 -0.03
CA ALA A 59 2.98 -14.39 0.74
C ALA A 59 2.84 -15.85 0.30
N ALA A 60 3.04 -16.17 -0.99
CA ALA A 60 2.93 -17.54 -1.50
C ALA A 60 4.11 -18.40 -1.03
N ARG A 61 5.35 -17.90 -1.14
CA ARG A 61 6.55 -18.57 -0.63
C ARG A 61 6.46 -18.79 0.88
N ARG A 62 6.04 -17.77 1.64
CA ARG A 62 5.87 -17.89 3.10
C ARG A 62 4.86 -18.97 3.49
N LEU A 63 3.75 -19.09 2.75
CA LEU A 63 2.77 -20.16 2.99
C LEU A 63 3.34 -21.56 2.76
N ARG A 64 4.19 -21.74 1.74
CA ARG A 64 4.84 -23.03 1.47
C ARG A 64 5.80 -23.43 2.58
N VAL A 65 6.61 -22.48 3.07
CA VAL A 65 7.62 -22.75 4.10
C VAL A 65 6.99 -23.05 5.46
N ARG A 66 5.89 -22.37 5.82
CA ARG A 66 5.23 -22.58 7.12
C ARG A 66 4.50 -23.92 7.25
N GLY A 67 4.32 -24.69 6.16
CA GLY A 67 3.84 -26.08 6.21
C GLY A 67 2.45 -26.28 6.83
N ALA A 68 1.64 -25.22 6.97
CA ALA A 68 0.38 -25.27 7.71
C ALA A 68 -0.79 -25.90 6.93
N LEU A 69 -0.58 -26.30 5.67
CA LEU A 69 -1.61 -26.85 4.79
C LEU A 69 -1.04 -28.05 4.03
N ASP A 70 -1.87 -29.06 3.77
CA ASP A 70 -1.54 -30.12 2.83
C ASP A 70 -1.30 -29.55 1.40
N GLY A 71 -0.63 -30.33 0.55
CA GLY A 71 -0.17 -29.87 -0.76
C GLY A 71 -1.28 -29.40 -1.71
N GLU A 72 -2.46 -30.04 -1.70
CA GLU A 72 -3.56 -29.67 -2.59
C GLU A 72 -4.25 -28.38 -2.11
N THR A 73 -4.52 -28.29 -0.82
CA THR A 73 -5.13 -27.11 -0.19
C THR A 73 -4.22 -25.89 -0.30
N LEU A 74 -2.92 -26.09 -0.12
CA LEU A 74 -1.89 -25.06 -0.29
C LEU A 74 -1.88 -24.48 -1.70
N GLU A 75 -1.84 -25.33 -2.73
CA GLU A 75 -1.78 -24.86 -4.12
C GLU A 75 -3.10 -24.21 -4.57
N LYS A 76 -4.25 -24.71 -4.11
CA LYS A 76 -5.55 -24.02 -4.31
C LYS A 76 -5.53 -22.62 -3.70
N ARG A 77 -5.01 -22.46 -2.48
CA ARG A 77 -4.90 -21.17 -1.79
C ARG A 77 -3.96 -20.22 -2.51
N ILE A 78 -2.79 -20.68 -2.94
CA ILE A 78 -1.82 -19.88 -3.71
C ILE A 78 -2.41 -19.44 -5.04
N ARG A 79 -3.12 -20.32 -5.76
CA ARG A 79 -3.80 -19.95 -7.01
C ARG A 79 -4.87 -18.88 -6.78
N ARG A 80 -5.64 -19.00 -5.69
CA ARG A 80 -6.64 -17.97 -5.31
C ARG A 80 -5.97 -16.63 -5.00
N MET A 81 -4.86 -16.62 -4.28
CA MET A 81 -4.10 -15.40 -4.00
C MET A 81 -3.58 -14.75 -5.28
N LYS A 82 -3.04 -15.54 -6.23
CA LYS A 82 -2.61 -15.02 -7.54
C LYS A 82 -3.77 -14.42 -8.33
N LYS A 83 -4.97 -15.02 -8.27
CA LYS A 83 -6.17 -14.45 -8.90
C LYS A 83 -6.62 -13.13 -8.26
N LEU A 84 -6.48 -13.02 -6.93
CA LEU A 84 -6.84 -11.82 -6.17
C LEU A 84 -5.76 -10.74 -6.17
N HIS A 85 -4.67 -10.94 -6.93
CA HIS A 85 -3.57 -9.98 -7.07
C HIS A 85 -4.04 -8.63 -7.63
N VAL A 86 -5.02 -8.63 -8.54
CA VAL A 86 -5.60 -7.42 -9.12
C VAL A 86 -7.08 -7.30 -8.77
N SER A 87 -7.50 -6.12 -8.36
CA SER A 87 -8.92 -5.75 -8.18
C SER A 87 -9.25 -4.61 -9.13
N LEU A 88 -10.35 -4.74 -9.86
CA LEU A 88 -10.83 -3.73 -10.81
C LEU A 88 -12.06 -3.04 -10.22
N TYR A 89 -12.11 -1.72 -10.27
CA TYR A 89 -13.13 -0.91 -9.62
C TYR A 89 -13.86 -0.02 -10.62
N ALA A 90 -15.19 0.01 -10.53
CA ALA A 90 -16.04 0.89 -11.32
C ALA A 90 -16.08 2.32 -10.76
N SER A 91 -15.90 2.48 -9.44
CA SER A 91 -15.79 3.78 -8.76
C SER A 91 -14.48 3.89 -7.95
N LEU A 92 -13.99 5.11 -7.76
CA LEU A 92 -12.87 5.38 -6.84
C LEU A 92 -13.29 5.18 -5.37
N ASP A 93 -14.55 5.42 -5.04
CA ASP A 93 -15.07 5.35 -3.67
C ASP A 93 -15.06 3.91 -3.12
N ASP A 94 -15.08 2.92 -4.01
CA ASP A 94 -15.02 1.51 -3.65
C ASP A 94 -13.60 1.04 -3.30
N ILE A 95 -12.57 1.84 -3.57
CA ILE A 95 -11.18 1.49 -3.32
C ILE A 95 -10.94 1.44 -1.81
N LYS A 96 -10.68 0.22 -1.32
CA LYS A 96 -10.24 -0.01 0.06
C LYS A 96 -8.72 -0.10 0.11
N ALA A 97 -8.09 1.00 0.51
CA ALA A 97 -6.66 1.09 0.76
C ALA A 97 -6.39 1.75 2.13
N THR A 98 -5.43 1.21 2.87
CA THR A 98 -5.09 1.72 4.20
C THR A 98 -4.31 3.02 4.10
N GLY A 99 -4.81 4.08 4.73
CA GLY A 99 -4.16 5.39 4.77
C GLY A 99 -4.06 6.12 3.42
N LEU A 100 -4.87 5.70 2.44
CA LEU A 100 -4.89 6.27 1.10
C LEU A 100 -6.34 6.51 0.69
N SER A 101 -6.65 7.73 0.26
CA SER A 101 -7.89 8.04 -0.46
C SER A 101 -7.57 8.77 -1.75
N VAL A 102 -8.41 8.57 -2.76
CA VAL A 102 -8.26 9.20 -4.06
C VAL A 102 -9.61 9.68 -4.56
N GLU A 103 -9.64 10.92 -5.01
CA GLU A 103 -10.84 11.56 -5.55
C GLU A 103 -10.53 12.21 -6.90
N ARG A 104 -11.55 12.39 -7.73
CA ARG A 104 -11.41 13.16 -8.97
C ARG A 104 -11.18 14.63 -8.64
N PHE A 105 -10.27 15.26 -9.37
CA PHE A 105 -9.97 16.68 -9.27
C PHE A 105 -9.85 17.26 -10.69
N GLY A 106 -10.98 17.65 -11.27
CA GLY A 106 -11.08 17.94 -12.71
C GLY A 106 -10.66 16.71 -13.53
N ASP A 107 -9.77 16.92 -14.50
CA ASP A 107 -9.19 15.84 -15.31
C ASP A 107 -8.10 15.05 -14.58
N SER A 108 -7.72 15.45 -13.36
CA SER A 108 -6.66 14.82 -12.56
C SER A 108 -7.23 14.00 -11.40
N TYR A 109 -6.34 13.42 -10.59
CA TYR A 109 -6.70 12.79 -9.32
C TYR A 109 -6.03 13.51 -8.14
N SER A 110 -6.80 13.85 -7.11
CA SER A 110 -6.27 14.30 -5.82
C SER A 110 -5.99 13.06 -4.97
N VAL A 111 -4.72 12.82 -4.67
CA VAL A 111 -4.28 11.69 -3.85
C VAL A 111 -4.02 12.20 -2.44
N CYS A 112 -4.70 11.61 -1.46
CA CYS A 112 -4.61 12.02 -0.07
C CYS A 112 -4.04 10.91 0.80
N PHE A 113 -3.18 11.30 1.72
CA PHE A 113 -2.75 10.46 2.82
C PHE A 113 -3.57 10.81 4.06
N PHE A 114 -4.07 9.80 4.75
CA PHE A 114 -4.73 10.00 6.04
C PHE A 114 -4.30 8.94 7.04
N TRP A 115 -4.40 9.27 8.32
CA TRP A 115 -4.33 8.32 9.41
C TRP A 115 -5.71 8.15 10.03
N ASP A 116 -6.11 6.91 10.23
CA ASP A 116 -7.40 6.53 10.79
C ASP A 116 -7.20 5.37 11.76
N GLU A 117 -7.61 5.53 13.01
CA GLU A 117 -7.38 4.57 14.10
C GLU A 117 -7.95 3.17 13.79
N SER A 118 -9.01 3.10 12.99
CA SER A 118 -9.65 1.82 12.63
C SER A 118 -8.86 1.00 11.60
N ARG A 119 -7.95 1.64 10.86
CA ARG A 119 -7.24 1.02 9.72
C ARG A 119 -5.72 1.13 9.82
N CYS A 120 -5.22 2.13 10.52
CA CYS A 120 -3.80 2.43 10.67
C CYS A 120 -3.32 2.05 12.07
N GLY A 121 -2.12 1.47 12.14
CA GLY A 121 -1.41 1.18 13.36
C GLY A 121 -0.68 2.39 13.93
N MET A 122 0.21 2.11 14.87
CA MET A 122 1.00 3.11 15.59
C MET A 122 2.24 3.54 14.79
N PRO A 123 2.80 4.75 15.04
CA PRO A 123 2.27 5.78 15.92
C PRO A 123 1.05 6.48 15.31
N VAL A 124 0.22 7.06 16.18
CA VAL A 124 -0.78 8.04 15.75
C VAL A 124 -0.06 9.16 15.02
N ARG A 125 -0.48 9.45 13.78
CA ARG A 125 0.05 10.56 13.00
C ARG A 125 -0.83 11.76 13.22
N ARG A 126 -0.28 12.77 13.90
CA ARG A 126 -0.92 14.08 14.11
C ARG A 126 -0.48 15.03 13.02
N GLY A 127 -1.28 16.05 12.74
CA GLY A 127 -0.95 17.07 11.75
C GLY A 127 -2.18 17.69 11.10
N SER A 128 -1.97 18.28 9.93
CA SER A 128 -3.02 18.94 9.17
C SER A 128 -4.14 17.97 8.84
N ASN A 129 -5.38 18.42 9.04
CA ASN A 129 -6.58 17.68 8.70
C ASN A 129 -7.46 18.56 7.80
N LYS A 130 -7.47 18.26 6.50
CA LYS A 130 -8.27 18.99 5.50
C LYS A 130 -9.77 18.96 5.79
N ASP A 131 -10.22 17.95 6.55
CA ASP A 131 -11.62 17.73 6.91
C ASP A 131 -11.94 18.11 8.37
N TYR A 132 -11.06 18.87 9.04
CA TYR A 132 -11.24 19.19 10.47
C TYR A 132 -12.60 19.82 10.78
N ASN A 133 -13.11 20.69 9.89
CA ASN A 133 -14.40 21.35 10.04
C ASN A 133 -15.54 20.69 9.23
N ASN A 134 -15.28 19.57 8.56
CA ASN A 134 -16.27 18.88 7.73
C ASN A 134 -17.07 17.89 8.56
N ARG A 135 -18.30 18.26 8.95
CA ARG A 135 -19.18 17.44 9.81
C ARG A 135 -19.57 16.08 9.23
N GLU A 136 -19.45 15.90 7.93
CA GLU A 136 -19.74 14.62 7.26
C GLU A 136 -18.53 13.68 7.27
N SER A 137 -17.33 14.21 7.55
CA SER A 137 -16.12 13.40 7.60
C SER A 137 -16.02 12.65 8.92
N PRO A 138 -15.65 11.35 8.90
CA PRO A 138 -15.31 10.61 10.12
C PRO A 138 -14.05 11.18 10.82
N LEU A 139 -13.35 12.13 10.19
CA LEU A 139 -12.17 12.81 10.71
C LEU A 139 -12.47 14.22 11.24
N CYS A 140 -13.74 14.66 11.26
CA CYS A 140 -14.13 15.96 11.80
C CYS A 140 -13.64 16.14 13.25
N GLY A 141 -13.04 17.29 13.55
CA GLY A 141 -12.56 17.66 14.89
C GLY A 141 -11.38 16.85 15.42
N LYS A 142 -10.83 15.90 14.63
CA LYS A 142 -9.72 15.04 15.06
C LYS A 142 -8.37 15.68 14.71
N ASP A 143 -7.46 15.70 15.67
CA ASP A 143 -6.04 16.04 15.48
C ASP A 143 -5.29 14.82 14.94
N VAL A 144 -5.56 14.48 13.68
CA VAL A 144 -4.94 13.38 12.94
C VAL A 144 -4.57 13.86 11.54
N LEU A 145 -3.46 13.35 11.02
CA LEU A 145 -2.99 13.70 9.69
C LEU A 145 -4.00 13.23 8.64
N ASN A 146 -4.50 14.16 7.83
CA ASN A 146 -5.39 13.93 6.69
C ASN A 146 -5.18 15.07 5.69
N GLU A 147 -4.35 14.84 4.69
CA GLU A 147 -3.92 15.90 3.78
C GLU A 147 -3.73 15.38 2.36
N ARG A 148 -3.75 16.33 1.41
CA ARG A 148 -3.44 16.03 0.01
C ARG A 148 -1.94 15.81 -0.13
N ALA A 149 -1.55 14.62 -0.56
CA ALA A 149 -0.15 14.30 -0.83
C ALA A 149 0.31 14.93 -2.16
N PHE A 150 -0.47 14.77 -3.22
CA PHE A 150 -0.20 15.36 -4.55
C PHE A 150 -1.44 15.29 -5.46
N ILE A 151 -1.37 15.98 -6.60
CA ILE A 151 -2.33 15.89 -7.70
C ILE A 151 -1.67 15.16 -8.87
N LEU A 152 -2.37 14.19 -9.44
CA LEU A 152 -1.88 13.33 -10.52
C LEU A 152 -2.58 13.64 -11.84
N SER A 153 -1.92 14.40 -12.71
CA SER A 153 -2.37 14.66 -14.09
C SER A 153 -2.15 13.44 -14.99
N ALA A 154 -2.69 13.48 -16.20
CA ALA A 154 -2.56 12.39 -17.17
C ALA A 154 -1.10 11.96 -17.36
N GLU A 155 -0.86 10.66 -17.39
CA GLU A 155 0.45 10.04 -17.57
C GLU A 155 1.48 10.41 -16.50
N GLN A 156 1.06 10.95 -15.35
CA GLN A 156 1.92 11.15 -14.18
C GLN A 156 1.87 9.95 -13.23
N TYR A 157 2.95 9.78 -12.49
CA TYR A 157 3.21 8.72 -11.53
C TYR A 157 3.60 9.32 -10.17
N GLY A 158 2.83 9.04 -9.12
CA GLY A 158 3.17 9.41 -7.74
C GLY A 158 3.46 8.19 -6.87
N ARG A 159 4.24 8.39 -5.80
CA ARG A 159 4.55 7.39 -4.79
C ARG A 159 4.27 7.90 -3.38
N ILE A 160 3.58 7.09 -2.58
CA ILE A 160 3.42 7.29 -1.14
C ILE A 160 4.17 6.18 -0.41
N VAL A 161 4.97 6.53 0.59
CA VAL A 161 5.68 5.57 1.45
C VAL A 161 5.41 5.90 2.91
N TRP A 162 4.91 4.95 3.68
CA TRP A 162 4.70 5.14 5.12
C TRP A 162 4.81 3.81 5.86
N ASN A 163 4.99 3.86 7.18
CA ASN A 163 5.13 2.67 8.00
C ASN A 163 4.30 2.75 9.28
N GLU A 164 4.09 1.58 9.87
CA GLU A 164 3.34 1.42 11.11
C GLU A 164 3.86 0.23 11.91
N ARG A 165 3.53 0.20 13.20
CA ARG A 165 3.63 -0.98 14.05
C ARG A 165 2.24 -1.40 14.52
N LEU A 166 2.03 -2.70 14.58
CA LEU A 166 0.78 -3.31 15.02
C LEU A 166 1.10 -4.38 16.07
N ARG A 167 0.11 -4.72 16.89
CA ARG A 167 0.17 -5.88 17.77
C ARG A 167 -0.55 -7.05 17.12
N ASP A 168 0.11 -8.20 17.12
CA ASP A 168 -0.49 -9.47 16.77
C ASP A 168 -1.56 -9.82 17.81
N ALA A 169 -2.76 -10.16 17.35
CA ALA A 169 -3.91 -10.36 18.24
C ALA A 169 -3.76 -11.61 19.11
N ASP A 170 -3.07 -12.64 18.62
CA ASP A 170 -2.94 -13.93 19.29
C ASP A 170 -1.76 -13.92 20.27
N THR A 171 -0.63 -13.34 19.87
CA THR A 171 0.62 -13.36 20.65
C THR A 171 0.87 -12.08 21.43
N GLY A 172 0.17 -10.99 21.12
CA GLY A 172 0.46 -9.65 21.65
C GLY A 172 1.79 -9.05 21.15
N GLY A 173 2.53 -9.79 20.32
CA GLY A 173 3.83 -9.40 19.79
C GLY A 173 3.74 -8.22 18.85
N TRP A 174 4.70 -7.31 18.92
CA TRP A 174 4.79 -6.23 17.94
C TRP A 174 5.32 -6.75 16.61
N PHE A 175 4.69 -6.31 15.53
CA PHE A 175 5.21 -6.42 14.18
C PHE A 175 5.11 -5.08 13.47
N TYR A 176 5.89 -4.91 12.42
CA TYR A 176 6.00 -3.67 11.67
C TYR A 176 5.58 -3.90 10.23
N ARG A 177 5.04 -2.86 9.61
CA ARG A 177 4.66 -2.87 8.21
C ARG A 177 5.11 -1.60 7.53
N LEU A 178 5.77 -1.75 6.39
CA LEU A 178 6.03 -0.70 5.42
C LEU A 178 4.97 -0.80 4.32
N HIS A 179 4.36 0.32 3.99
CA HIS A 179 3.39 0.50 2.92
C HIS A 179 4.00 1.36 1.83
N ILE A 180 3.88 0.92 0.59
CA ILE A 180 4.31 1.66 -0.59
C ILE A 180 3.14 1.62 -1.58
N TYR A 181 2.64 2.80 -1.93
CA TYR A 181 1.66 2.97 -2.99
C TYR A 181 2.33 3.63 -4.18
N ASN A 182 2.24 3.01 -5.35
CA ASN A 182 2.57 3.62 -6.62
C ASN A 182 1.25 3.90 -7.36
N LEU A 183 1.02 5.14 -7.78
CA LEU A 183 -0.22 5.56 -8.44
C LEU A 183 0.11 6.16 -9.79
N PHE A 184 -0.53 5.68 -10.85
CA PHE A 184 -0.33 6.17 -12.21
C PHE A 184 -1.67 6.52 -12.86
N HIS A 185 -1.76 7.72 -13.41
CA HIS A 185 -2.93 8.12 -14.19
C HIS A 185 -2.77 7.61 -15.62
N ALA A 186 -3.48 6.53 -15.94
CA ALA A 186 -3.52 5.96 -17.28
C ALA A 186 -4.75 6.49 -18.05
N PRO A 187 -4.61 7.49 -18.95
CA PRO A 187 -5.71 7.93 -19.81
C PRO A 187 -6.09 6.85 -20.84
N ARG A 188 -5.14 5.96 -21.16
CA ARG A 188 -5.32 4.79 -22.04
C ARG A 188 -5.00 3.51 -21.27
N THR A 189 -4.87 2.39 -21.98
CA THR A 189 -4.42 1.12 -21.40
C THR A 189 -3.17 1.33 -20.56
N PHE A 190 -3.23 0.88 -19.30
CA PHE A 190 -2.06 0.75 -18.45
C PHE A 190 -1.24 -0.44 -18.95
N ALA A 191 0.02 -0.22 -19.32
CA ALA A 191 0.87 -1.25 -19.91
C ALA A 191 1.51 -2.17 -18.86
N GLY A 192 1.59 -1.72 -17.60
CA GLY A 192 2.15 -2.47 -16.49
C GLY A 192 3.62 -2.18 -16.19
N SER A 193 4.32 -1.45 -17.08
CA SER A 193 5.74 -1.13 -16.93
C SER A 193 6.00 0.25 -16.33
N GLU A 194 4.97 1.10 -16.22
CA GLU A 194 5.08 2.52 -15.86
C GLU A 194 5.67 2.75 -14.45
N PHE A 195 5.44 1.82 -13.52
CA PHE A 195 6.00 1.89 -12.17
C PHE A 195 7.49 1.55 -12.09
N VAL A 196 8.05 0.89 -13.11
CA VAL A 196 9.45 0.41 -13.13
C VAL A 196 10.30 1.08 -14.21
N SER A 197 9.68 1.62 -15.26
CA SER A 197 10.39 2.26 -16.38
C SER A 197 10.91 3.66 -16.05
N ARG A 198 10.41 4.28 -14.98
CA ARG A 198 10.78 5.64 -14.57
C ARG A 198 10.65 5.88 -13.07
N LYS A 199 11.25 6.97 -12.59
CA LYS A 199 11.06 7.48 -11.23
C LYS A 199 9.68 8.14 -11.09
N PRO A 200 9.11 8.19 -9.88
CA PRO A 200 7.87 8.91 -9.65
C PRO A 200 8.07 10.42 -9.85
N ASP A 201 7.08 11.06 -10.45
CA ASP A 201 6.95 12.51 -10.60
C ASP A 201 6.71 13.17 -9.22
N PHE A 202 6.04 12.45 -8.31
CA PHE A 202 5.78 12.90 -6.94
C PHE A 202 6.18 11.84 -5.92
N LEU A 203 6.85 12.24 -4.84
CA LEU A 203 7.17 11.37 -3.71
C LEU A 203 6.65 12.00 -2.41
N TYR A 204 5.81 11.27 -1.70
CA TYR A 204 5.30 11.64 -0.38
C TYR A 204 5.71 10.57 0.63
N GLU A 205 6.50 10.95 1.64
CA GLU A 205 7.01 10.02 2.66
C GLU A 205 6.50 10.41 4.05
N GLN A 206 5.88 9.45 4.72
CA GLN A 206 5.44 9.51 6.11
C GLN A 206 6.07 8.36 6.88
N LEU A 207 7.40 8.36 6.97
CA LEU A 207 8.15 7.34 7.72
C LEU A 207 8.33 7.78 9.17
N ALA A 208 7.84 6.98 10.10
CA ALA A 208 8.03 7.16 11.53
C ALA A 208 9.18 6.28 12.04
N HIS A 209 9.87 6.78 13.07
CA HIS A 209 10.81 5.97 13.84
C HIS A 209 10.01 5.06 14.79
N LEU A 210 9.95 3.77 14.48
CA LEU A 210 9.13 2.81 15.22
C LEU A 210 9.95 2.17 16.35
N ASN A 211 9.74 2.66 17.58
CA ASN A 211 10.32 2.11 18.81
C ASN A 211 9.65 0.83 19.30
#